data_AF-G0JSM3-F1
#
_entry.id   AF-G0JSM3-F1
#
_cell.length_a   1.000
_cell.length_b   1.000
_cell.length_c   1.000
_cell.angle_alpha   90.00
_cell.angle_beta   90.00
_cell.angle_gamma   90.00
#
_symmetry.space_group_name_H-M   'P 1'
#
loop_
_entity.id
_entity.type
_entity.pdbx_description
1 polymer ?
#
loop_
_entity_poly.entity_id
_entity_poly.type
_entity_poly.pdbx_seq_one_letter_code
_entity_poly.pdbx_strand_id
1 'polypeptide(L)'
;MTYVVNFRHADDVVAHLNDVVPTVKDPLLSAKYVGFVAVASVTVYEMAIKDIFITFAKKKHSVLGSFTESFFYRINGKIGIDAVKKDYIKRFGTKYLTRFENKIKAATRAHLLSDGRDIKNSYTNLITWRNDFAHAGKINATATYAEVVQAYEDGKEVVRCLAETMVR
;
A
#
# COMPACT_ATOMS: atom_id res chain seq x y z
N MET A 1 -1.24 -15.32 -6.64
CA MET A 1 -2.42 -14.50 -6.31
C MET A 1 -2.48 -13.34 -7.29
N THR A 2 -3.67 -12.93 -7.72
CA THR A 2 -3.86 -11.95 -8.82
C THR A 2 -3.39 -10.53 -8.48
N TYR A 3 -3.43 -10.11 -7.21
CA TYR A 3 -3.17 -8.72 -6.83
C TYR A 3 -1.75 -8.20 -7.15
N VAL A 4 -0.76 -9.10 -7.29
CA VAL A 4 0.64 -8.72 -7.58
C VAL A 4 0.76 -8.04 -8.94
N VAL A 5 -0.14 -8.34 -9.89
CA VAL A 5 -0.16 -7.70 -11.21
C VAL A 5 -0.38 -6.20 -11.13
N ASN A 6 -1.02 -5.70 -10.05
CA ASN A 6 -1.26 -4.28 -9.86
C ASN A 6 0.04 -3.50 -9.58
N PHE A 7 1.08 -4.16 -9.08
CA PHE A 7 2.36 -3.49 -8.82
C PHE A 7 3.20 -3.32 -10.08
N ARG A 8 3.06 -4.22 -11.07
CA ARG A 8 3.94 -4.27 -12.25
C ARG A 8 4.16 -2.91 -12.91
N HIS A 9 3.09 -2.14 -13.13
CA HIS A 9 3.23 -0.84 -13.77
C HIS A 9 4.01 0.16 -12.91
N ALA A 10 3.76 0.19 -11.60
CA ALA A 10 4.52 1.05 -10.70
C ALA A 10 5.96 0.55 -10.54
N ASP A 11 6.19 -0.76 -10.51
CA ASP A 11 7.52 -1.37 -10.47
C ASP A 11 8.35 -0.97 -11.70
N ASP A 12 7.77 -1.07 -12.90
CA ASP A 12 8.43 -0.68 -14.15
C ASP A 12 8.81 0.80 -14.16
N VAL A 13 7.92 1.67 -13.67
CA VAL A 13 8.16 3.12 -13.58
C VAL A 13 9.18 3.46 -12.51
N VAL A 14 9.10 2.84 -11.32
CA VAL A 14 10.08 3.04 -10.24
C VAL A 14 11.45 2.57 -10.67
N ALA A 15 11.54 1.42 -11.34
CA ALA A 15 12.80 0.91 -11.89
C ALA A 15 13.44 1.90 -12.86
N HIS A 16 12.65 2.48 -13.78
CA HIS A 16 13.14 3.52 -14.67
C HIS A 16 13.58 4.79 -13.91
N LEU A 17 12.79 5.23 -12.92
CA LEU A 17 13.09 6.43 -12.13
C LEU A 17 14.32 6.27 -11.23
N ASN A 18 14.67 5.04 -10.83
CA ASN A 18 15.88 4.77 -10.05
C ASN A 18 17.15 5.19 -10.79
N ASP A 19 17.15 5.13 -12.12
CA ASP A 19 18.30 5.57 -12.95
C ASP A 19 18.26 7.08 -13.22
N VAL A 20 17.06 7.66 -13.30
CA VAL A 20 16.87 9.07 -13.71
C VAL A 20 17.02 10.02 -12.53
N VAL A 21 16.31 9.78 -11.43
CA VAL A 21 16.21 10.73 -10.30
C VAL A 21 17.56 11.07 -9.67
N PRO A 22 18.51 10.13 -9.48
CA PRO A 22 19.85 10.47 -8.96
C PRO A 22 20.64 11.44 -9.83
N THR A 23 20.32 11.53 -11.13
CA THR A 23 21.00 12.46 -12.06
C THR A 23 20.41 13.87 -12.06
N VAL A 24 19.24 14.06 -11.42
CA VAL A 24 18.52 15.33 -11.39
C VAL A 24 19.22 16.29 -10.42
N LYS A 25 19.79 17.37 -10.96
CA LYS A 25 20.46 18.41 -10.16
C LYS A 25 19.52 19.41 -9.50
N ASP A 26 18.32 19.57 -10.04
CA ASP A 26 17.30 20.48 -9.49
C ASP A 26 16.63 19.84 -8.26
N PRO A 27 16.84 20.37 -7.04
CA PRO A 27 16.26 19.80 -5.82
C PRO A 27 14.72 19.86 -5.82
N LEU A 28 14.13 20.89 -6.43
CA LEU A 28 12.68 21.04 -6.48
C LEU A 28 12.05 19.98 -7.38
N LEU A 29 12.68 19.71 -8.52
CA LEU A 29 12.24 18.66 -9.44
C LEU A 29 12.41 17.27 -8.81
N SER A 30 13.54 17.01 -8.14
CA SER A 30 13.76 15.77 -7.38
C SER A 30 12.65 15.54 -6.35
N ALA A 31 12.31 16.57 -5.58
CA ALA A 31 11.27 16.47 -4.56
C ALA A 31 9.84 16.34 -5.15
N LYS A 32 9.61 16.78 -6.40
CA LYS A 32 8.38 16.45 -7.13
C LYS A 32 8.32 14.97 -7.50
N TYR A 33 9.44 14.37 -7.93
CA TYR A 33 9.49 12.93 -8.22
C TYR A 33 9.22 12.07 -6.98
N VAL A 34 9.72 12.47 -5.81
CA VAL A 34 9.36 11.87 -4.51
C VAL A 34 7.84 11.82 -4.33
N GLY A 35 7.15 12.93 -4.57
CA GLY A 35 5.70 13.02 -4.51
C GLY A 35 5.00 12.14 -5.54
N PHE A 36 5.46 12.14 -6.79
CA PHE A 36 4.90 11.30 -7.85
C PHE A 36 5.01 9.80 -7.54
N VAL A 37 6.18 9.34 -7.05
CA VAL A 37 6.33 7.94 -6.63
C VAL A 37 5.40 7.62 -5.48
N ALA A 38 5.28 8.50 -4.46
CA ALA A 38 4.34 8.28 -3.36
C ALA A 38 2.89 8.13 -3.86
N VAL A 39 2.47 8.95 -4.83
CA VAL A 39 1.14 8.81 -5.47
C VAL A 39 0.99 7.45 -6.14
N ALA A 40 1.91 7.11 -7.04
CA ALA A 40 1.85 5.86 -7.79
C ALA A 40 1.81 4.63 -6.86
N SER A 41 2.68 4.61 -5.85
CA SER A 41 2.80 3.54 -4.86
C SER A 41 1.51 3.36 -4.05
N VAL A 42 0.90 4.43 -3.57
CA VAL A 42 -0.36 4.37 -2.83
C VAL A 42 -1.54 3.94 -3.73
N THR A 43 -1.56 4.38 -4.99
CA THR A 43 -2.59 3.96 -5.95
C THR A 43 -2.53 2.45 -6.21
N VAL A 44 -1.35 1.87 -6.40
CA VAL A 44 -1.24 0.41 -6.62
C VAL A 44 -1.55 -0.40 -5.37
N TYR A 45 -1.27 0.12 -4.17
CA TYR A 45 -1.77 -0.49 -2.93
C TYR A 45 -3.28 -0.54 -2.89
N GLU A 46 -3.95 0.57 -3.24
CA GLU A 46 -5.40 0.62 -3.25
C GLU A 46 -6.00 -0.41 -4.21
N MET A 47 -5.48 -0.49 -5.43
CA MET A 47 -5.92 -1.48 -6.42
C MET A 47 -5.70 -2.92 -5.91
N ALA A 48 -4.53 -3.20 -5.35
CA ALA A 48 -4.24 -4.51 -4.78
C ALA A 48 -5.16 -4.88 -3.61
N ILE A 49 -5.45 -3.94 -2.71
CA ILE A 49 -6.36 -4.15 -1.57
C ILE A 49 -7.77 -4.44 -2.08
N LYS A 50 -8.28 -3.68 -3.06
CA LYS A 50 -9.59 -3.91 -3.69
C LYS A 50 -9.67 -5.32 -4.28
N ASP A 51 -8.66 -5.70 -5.06
CA ASP A 51 -8.60 -7.01 -5.70
C ASP A 51 -8.59 -8.17 -4.69
N ILE A 52 -7.84 -8.03 -3.59
CA ILE A 52 -7.78 -9.04 -2.52
C ILE A 52 -9.18 -9.27 -1.93
N PHE A 53 -9.88 -8.20 -1.54
CA PHE A 53 -11.22 -8.31 -0.94
C PHE A 53 -12.25 -8.85 -1.93
N ILE A 54 -12.27 -8.34 -3.16
CA ILE A 54 -13.21 -8.76 -4.20
C ILE A 54 -12.99 -10.24 -4.54
N THR A 55 -11.73 -10.65 -4.73
CA THR A 55 -11.38 -12.05 -5.03
C THR A 55 -11.78 -12.98 -3.89
N PHE A 56 -11.51 -12.59 -2.64
CA PHE A 56 -11.91 -13.37 -1.47
C PHE A 56 -13.43 -13.52 -1.37
N ALA A 57 -14.17 -12.42 -1.53
CA ALA A 57 -15.62 -12.38 -1.49
C ALA A 57 -16.24 -13.27 -2.58
N LYS A 58 -15.78 -13.13 -3.84
CA LYS A 58 -16.22 -13.95 -4.98
C LYS A 58 -15.99 -15.45 -4.73
N LYS A 59 -14.86 -15.82 -4.11
CA LYS A 59 -14.56 -17.22 -3.73
C LYS A 59 -15.44 -17.76 -2.61
N LYS A 60 -15.97 -16.92 -1.73
CA LYS A 60 -16.90 -17.33 -0.67
C LYS A 60 -18.31 -17.50 -1.21
N HIS A 61 -18.82 -16.51 -1.96
CA HIS A 61 -20.14 -16.55 -2.60
C HIS A 61 -20.27 -15.48 -3.68
N SER A 62 -20.97 -15.77 -4.78
CA SER A 62 -21.14 -14.84 -5.91
C SER A 62 -21.80 -13.52 -5.51
N VAL A 63 -22.92 -13.57 -4.78
CA VAL A 63 -23.64 -12.37 -4.29
C VAL A 63 -22.77 -11.51 -3.37
N LEU A 64 -22.00 -12.14 -2.48
CA LEU A 64 -21.05 -11.42 -1.61
C LEU A 64 -19.96 -10.76 -2.45
N GLY A 65 -19.49 -11.43 -3.50
CA GLY A 65 -18.57 -10.88 -4.49
C GLY A 65 -19.10 -9.60 -5.15
N SER A 66 -20.31 -9.62 -5.71
CA SER A 66 -20.93 -8.46 -6.35
C SER A 66 -21.16 -7.30 -5.39
N PHE A 67 -21.60 -7.59 -4.16
CA PHE A 67 -21.74 -6.57 -3.11
C PHE A 67 -20.39 -5.94 -2.76
N THR A 68 -19.36 -6.76 -2.58
CA THR A 68 -18.00 -6.30 -2.23
C THR A 68 -17.41 -5.44 -3.35
N GLU A 69 -17.55 -5.86 -4.60
CA GLU A 69 -17.12 -5.09 -5.77
C GLU A 69 -17.79 -3.71 -5.83
N SER A 70 -19.10 -3.65 -5.63
CA SER A 70 -19.87 -2.40 -5.60
C SER A 70 -19.46 -1.49 -4.43
N PHE A 71 -19.15 -2.08 -3.28
CA PHE A 71 -18.69 -1.36 -2.09
C PHE A 71 -17.29 -0.75 -2.31
N PHE A 72 -16.34 -1.55 -2.82
CA PHE A 72 -14.96 -1.11 -3.05
C PHE A 72 -14.78 -0.21 -4.27
N TYR A 73 -15.69 -0.24 -5.24
CA TYR A 73 -15.72 0.72 -6.35
C TYR A 73 -15.75 2.18 -5.86
N ARG A 74 -16.45 2.44 -4.74
CA ARG A 74 -16.64 3.79 -4.18
C ARG A 74 -15.53 4.25 -3.22
N ILE A 75 -14.60 3.35 -2.86
CA ILE A 75 -13.53 3.68 -1.92
C ILE A 75 -12.40 4.34 -2.71
N ASN A 76 -11.98 5.53 -2.27
CA ASN A 76 -10.81 6.23 -2.79
C ASN A 76 -9.94 6.72 -1.63
N GLY A 77 -8.67 6.36 -1.65
CA GLY A 77 -7.63 6.86 -0.75
C GLY A 77 -7.72 6.38 0.71
N LYS A 78 -8.77 5.65 1.09
CA LYS A 78 -8.98 5.18 2.47
C LYS A 78 -8.32 3.81 2.69
N ILE A 79 -7.00 3.76 2.57
CA ILE A 79 -6.22 2.51 2.65
C ILE A 79 -5.28 2.41 3.86
N GLY A 80 -5.39 3.33 4.81
CA GLY A 80 -4.62 3.27 6.06
C GLY A 80 -4.90 1.96 6.82
N ILE A 81 -3.88 1.44 7.55
CA ILE A 81 -3.96 0.17 8.27
C ILE A 81 -5.22 0.11 9.16
N ASP A 82 -5.52 1.20 9.85
CA ASP A 82 -6.68 1.30 10.72
C ASP A 82 -8.01 1.22 9.98
N ALA A 83 -8.12 1.87 8.81
CA ALA A 83 -9.29 1.75 7.94
C ALA A 83 -9.42 0.31 7.42
N VAL A 84 -8.32 -0.29 6.96
CA VAL A 84 -8.30 -1.68 6.49
C VAL A 84 -8.80 -2.63 7.57
N LYS A 85 -8.33 -2.46 8.81
CA LYS A 85 -8.77 -3.27 9.95
C LYS A 85 -10.24 -3.05 10.30
N LYS A 86 -10.61 -1.80 10.59
CA LYS A 86 -11.88 -1.44 11.23
C LYS A 86 -13.04 -1.43 10.24
N ASP A 87 -12.80 -0.90 9.04
CA ASP A 87 -13.85 -0.66 8.06
C ASP A 87 -13.99 -1.78 7.05
N TYR A 88 -12.94 -2.58 6.80
CA TYR A 88 -12.95 -3.62 5.77
C TYR A 88 -12.87 -5.02 6.34
N ILE A 89 -11.73 -5.42 6.94
CA ILE A 89 -11.52 -6.80 7.42
C ILE A 89 -12.59 -7.20 8.45
N LYS A 90 -12.91 -6.32 9.41
CA LYS A 90 -13.89 -6.60 10.47
C LYS A 90 -15.26 -7.00 9.92
N ARG A 91 -15.66 -6.52 8.73
CA ARG A 91 -16.94 -6.86 8.08
C ARG A 91 -17.01 -8.32 7.62
N PHE A 92 -15.87 -8.94 7.34
CA PHE A 92 -15.78 -10.36 7.00
C PHE A 92 -15.69 -11.26 8.24
N GLY A 93 -15.53 -10.68 9.44
CA GLY A 93 -15.53 -11.37 10.72
C GLY A 93 -14.28 -11.12 11.55
N THR A 94 -14.44 -11.17 12.87
CA THR A 94 -13.36 -10.92 13.86
C THR A 94 -12.19 -11.89 13.72
N LYS A 95 -12.44 -13.14 13.29
CA LYS A 95 -11.40 -14.13 13.00
C LYS A 95 -10.36 -13.62 11.99
N TYR A 96 -10.80 -12.95 10.92
CA TYR A 96 -9.87 -12.41 9.91
C TYR A 96 -9.11 -11.20 10.44
N LEU A 97 -9.76 -10.38 11.27
CA LEU A 97 -9.12 -9.25 11.93
C LEU A 97 -7.95 -9.71 12.81
N THR A 98 -8.20 -10.67 13.71
CA THR A 98 -7.15 -11.24 14.57
C THR A 98 -6.04 -11.90 13.75
N ARG A 99 -6.38 -12.60 12.67
CA ARG A 99 -5.38 -13.21 11.76
C ARG A 99 -4.49 -12.15 11.12
N PHE A 100 -5.07 -11.05 10.63
CA PHE A 100 -4.30 -9.95 10.04
C PHE A 100 -3.40 -9.27 11.06
N GLU A 101 -3.93 -9.00 12.27
CA GLU A 101 -3.15 -8.42 13.36
C GLU A 101 -1.94 -9.26 13.74
N ASN A 102 -2.11 -10.59 13.79
CA ASN A 102 -1.01 -11.51 14.06
C ASN A 102 0.01 -11.53 12.92
N LYS A 103 -0.45 -11.57 11.66
CA LYS A 103 0.44 -11.57 10.48
C LYS A 103 1.24 -10.28 10.37
N ILE A 104 0.58 -9.12 10.47
CA ILE A 104 1.27 -7.83 10.38
C ILE A 104 2.22 -7.64 11.57
N LYS A 105 1.87 -8.09 12.78
CA LYS A 105 2.78 -8.03 13.94
C LYS A 105 4.01 -8.90 13.73
N ALA A 106 3.85 -10.11 13.19
CA ALA A 106 4.96 -11.00 12.88
C ALA A 106 5.87 -10.41 11.79
N ALA A 107 5.28 -9.92 10.70
CA ALA A 107 6.02 -9.30 9.59
C ALA A 107 6.78 -8.04 10.03
N THR A 108 6.15 -7.16 10.81
CA THR A 108 6.81 -5.98 11.39
C THR A 108 7.98 -6.39 12.27
N ARG A 109 7.81 -7.39 13.14
CA ARG A 109 8.90 -7.86 14.01
C ARG A 109 10.04 -8.45 13.18
N ALA A 110 9.74 -9.22 12.15
CA ALA A 110 10.75 -9.80 11.27
C ALA A 110 11.56 -8.72 10.55
N HIS A 111 10.90 -7.75 9.90
CA HIS A 111 11.56 -6.63 9.22
C HIS A 111 12.35 -5.75 10.18
N LEU A 112 11.84 -5.50 11.39
CA LEU A 112 12.59 -4.71 12.37
C LEU A 112 13.90 -5.40 12.77
N LEU A 113 13.91 -6.74 12.83
CA LEU A 113 15.10 -7.53 13.18
C LEU A 113 16.07 -7.69 12.00
N SER A 114 15.59 -7.88 10.77
CA SER A 114 16.45 -8.05 9.59
C SER A 114 16.99 -6.74 9.04
N ASP A 115 16.14 -5.71 9.03
CA ASP A 115 16.34 -4.50 8.24
C ASP A 115 16.40 -3.23 9.09
N GLY A 116 16.06 -3.32 10.38
CA GLY A 116 15.96 -2.15 11.27
C GLY A 116 14.79 -1.21 10.94
N ARG A 117 13.84 -1.65 10.10
CA ARG A 117 12.73 -0.83 9.60
C ARG A 117 11.36 -1.36 10.05
N ASP A 118 10.42 -0.46 10.32
CA ASP A 118 9.03 -0.81 10.65
C ASP A 118 8.13 -0.61 9.42
N ILE A 119 7.68 -1.72 8.82
CA ILE A 119 6.80 -1.72 7.65
C ILE A 119 5.48 -0.95 7.86
N LYS A 120 4.98 -0.84 9.10
CA LYS A 120 3.75 -0.07 9.37
C LYS A 120 4.01 1.42 9.29
N ASN A 121 5.16 1.86 9.79
CA ASN A 121 5.58 3.25 9.70
C ASN A 121 5.90 3.61 8.25
N SER A 122 6.64 2.76 7.54
CA SER A 122 6.90 2.93 6.09
C SER A 122 5.61 3.08 5.29
N TYR A 123 4.64 2.18 5.49
CA TYR A 123 3.33 2.23 4.84
C TYR A 123 2.52 3.49 5.20
N THR A 124 2.53 3.87 6.48
CA THR A 124 1.80 5.06 6.96
C THR A 124 2.42 6.35 6.42
N ASN A 125 3.75 6.45 6.42
CA ASN A 125 4.48 7.58 5.88
C ASN A 125 4.20 7.77 4.40
N LEU A 126 4.18 6.69 3.62
CA LEU A 126 3.89 6.75 2.20
C LEU A 126 2.48 7.32 1.90
N ILE A 127 1.47 6.93 2.70
CA ILE A 127 0.12 7.51 2.59
C ILE A 127 0.14 9.00 2.95
N THR A 128 0.87 9.40 3.99
CA THR A 128 1.03 10.80 4.38
C THR A 128 1.69 11.61 3.27
N TRP A 129 2.80 11.14 2.71
CA TRP A 129 3.51 11.81 1.62
C TRP A 129 2.65 11.97 0.37
N ARG A 130 1.87 10.94 0.02
CA ARG A 130 0.89 11.05 -1.07
C ARG A 130 -0.14 12.15 -0.78
N ASN A 131 -0.68 12.19 0.43
CA ASN A 131 -1.72 13.16 0.79
C ASN A 131 -1.16 14.59 0.78
N ASP A 132 0.03 14.80 1.35
CA ASP A 132 0.72 16.08 1.34
C ASP A 132 0.96 16.58 -0.10
N PHE A 133 1.44 15.71 -0.97
CA PHE A 133 1.72 16.07 -2.36
C PHE A 133 0.45 16.30 -3.18
N ALA A 134 -0.46 15.33 -3.19
CA ALA A 134 -1.63 15.33 -4.08
C ALA A 134 -2.73 16.30 -3.67
N HIS A 135 -2.89 16.57 -2.37
CA HIS A 135 -3.98 17.42 -1.86
C HIS A 135 -3.51 18.76 -1.33
N ALA A 136 -2.34 18.82 -0.70
CA ALA A 136 -1.82 20.07 -0.13
C ALA A 136 -0.80 20.78 -1.04
N GLY A 137 -0.38 20.16 -2.15
CA GLY A 137 0.70 20.68 -3.01
C GLY A 137 2.02 20.82 -2.24
N LYS A 138 2.13 20.15 -1.09
CA LYS A 138 3.28 20.26 -0.20
C LYS A 138 4.34 19.28 -0.66
N ILE A 139 5.50 19.83 -0.98
CA ILE A 139 6.69 19.05 -1.24
C ILE A 139 7.28 18.68 0.13
N ASN A 140 7.24 17.39 0.47
CA ASN A 140 7.75 16.93 1.75
C ASN A 140 9.29 17.04 1.73
N ALA A 141 9.84 18.06 2.41
CA ALA A 141 11.28 18.33 2.44
C ALA A 141 12.08 17.33 3.27
N THR A 142 11.42 16.45 4.02
CA THR A 142 12.06 15.48 4.93
C THR A 142 12.17 14.08 4.34
N ALA A 143 11.58 13.81 3.18
CA ALA A 143 11.62 12.51 2.53
C ALA A 143 12.50 12.55 1.28
N THR A 144 13.48 11.67 1.23
CA THR A 144 14.33 11.44 0.05
C THR A 144 13.67 10.45 -0.90
N TYR A 145 14.13 10.47 -2.16
CA TYR A 145 13.66 9.51 -3.16
C TYR A 145 13.91 8.05 -2.73
N ALA A 146 15.10 7.75 -2.20
CA ALA A 146 15.45 6.42 -1.72
C ALA A 146 14.53 5.95 -0.59
N GLU A 147 14.17 6.83 0.34
CA GLU A 147 13.23 6.50 1.42
C GLU A 147 11.82 6.20 0.91
N VAL A 148 11.34 6.91 -0.11
CA VAL A 148 10.03 6.63 -0.72
C VAL A 148 10.02 5.30 -1.46
N VAL A 149 11.07 5.00 -2.23
CA VAL A 149 11.21 3.71 -2.91
C VAL A 149 11.31 2.57 -1.89
N GLN A 150 12.10 2.74 -0.83
CA GLN A 150 12.18 1.74 0.23
C GLN A 150 10.84 1.56 0.94
N ALA A 151 10.13 2.65 1.25
CA ALA A 151 8.81 2.58 1.87
C ALA A 151 7.76 1.94 0.95
N TYR A 152 7.95 2.05 -0.36
CA TYR A 152 7.15 1.34 -1.35
C TYR A 152 7.37 -0.19 -1.28
N GLU A 153 8.62 -0.63 -1.20
CA GLU A 153 8.90 -2.07 -1.04
C GLU A 153 8.41 -2.59 0.31
N ASP A 154 8.68 -1.87 1.40
CA ASP A 154 8.22 -2.23 2.75
C ASP A 154 6.68 -2.27 2.83
N GLY A 155 5.98 -1.38 2.14
CA GLY A 155 4.52 -1.34 2.17
C GLY A 155 3.85 -2.46 1.39
N LYS A 156 4.52 -3.05 0.38
CA LYS A 156 4.04 -4.29 -0.28
C LYS A 156 3.89 -5.43 0.73
N GLU A 157 4.72 -5.47 1.77
CA GLU A 157 4.63 -6.46 2.84
C GLU A 157 3.33 -6.37 3.64
N VAL A 158 2.83 -5.15 3.86
CA VAL A 158 1.51 -4.93 4.51
C VAL A 158 0.39 -5.49 3.62
N VAL A 159 0.46 -5.25 2.31
CA VAL A 159 -0.52 -5.79 1.34
C VAL A 159 -0.41 -7.31 1.25
N ARG A 160 0.80 -7.88 1.31
CA ARG A 160 1.03 -9.33 1.38
C ARG A 160 0.37 -9.94 2.62
N CYS A 161 0.56 -9.33 3.80
CA CYS A 161 -0.09 -9.77 5.04
C CYS A 161 -1.62 -9.78 4.91
N LEU A 162 -2.20 -8.79 4.22
CA LEU A 162 -3.64 -8.74 3.95
C LEU A 162 -4.05 -9.90 3.02
N ALA A 163 -3.33 -10.10 1.92
CA ALA A 163 -3.62 -11.15 0.95
C ALA A 163 -3.61 -12.55 1.59
N GLU A 164 -2.62 -12.82 2.44
CA GLU A 164 -2.55 -14.08 3.20
C GLU A 164 -3.60 -14.21 4.30
N THR A 165 -4.17 -13.11 4.75
CA THR A 165 -5.29 -13.13 5.71
C THR A 165 -6.57 -13.55 5.00
N MET A 166 -6.83 -12.93 3.85
CA MET A 166 -8.06 -13.06 3.06
C MET A 166 -8.02 -14.27 2.12
N VAL A 167 -7.73 -15.44 2.70
CA VAL A 167 -7.75 -16.75 2.02
C VAL A 167 -8.93 -17.59 2.54
N ARG A 168 -9.55 -18.37 1.65
CA ARG A 168 -10.80 -19.11 1.93
C ARG A 168 -10.63 -20.16 3.01
#